data_AF-A0A8C5QZI0-F1
#
_entry.id   AF-A0A8C5QZI0-F1
#
_cell.length_a   1.000
_cell.length_b   1.000
_cell.length_c   1.000
_cell.angle_alpha   90.00
_cell.angle_beta   90.00
_cell.angle_gamma   90.00
#
_symmetry.space_group_name_H-M   'P 1'
#
loop_
_entity.id
_entity.type
_entity.pdbx_description
1 polymer ?
#
loop_
_entity_poly.entity_id
_entity_poly.type
_entity_poly.pdbx_seq_one_letter_code
_entity_poly.pdbx_strand_id
1 'polypeptide(L)'
;FVSGRGRVISVICVREGSGYICVICVREGLGYICVICVRERVGLYLCDLCQGGVGLYLCDLCQGGVGLYLICVGEGLGYICVIGVGEGSGYICVICVREGSGYICVICVGEGSGYICVICVGEGSGYICVICVGEGSGYICVICVREGSGYICVICVREGSGYICVICVGEGSGYICVICVGSGYICVICVGEGSGYICVICVGSGYICVICVREGSGYICVICVGEGSGYICVICVGEGPGYICVICVGEGSGYICVICVGSGYICVICVGSGYICVIWVGLYLCDLCRGGAGYI
;
A
#
# COMPACT_ATOMS: atom_id res chain seq x y z
N PHE A 1 45.30 8.09 0.25
CA PHE A 1 46.49 7.63 -0.48
C PHE A 1 46.83 6.21 -0.05
N VAL A 2 46.86 5.27 -1.02
CA VAL A 2 47.44 3.89 -1.06
C VAL A 2 46.92 2.90 0.02
N SER A 3 46.72 1.59 -0.16
CA SER A 3 47.03 0.58 -1.20
C SER A 3 46.14 -0.65 -0.97
N GLY A 4 45.51 -1.20 -2.01
CA GLY A 4 44.81 -2.50 -1.94
C GLY A 4 43.49 -2.49 -2.71
N ARG A 5 43.45 -3.26 -3.82
CA ARG A 5 42.34 -3.50 -4.79
C ARG A 5 40.99 -2.84 -4.43
N GLY A 6 40.76 -1.69 -5.04
CA GLY A 6 39.61 -0.79 -4.87
C GLY A 6 40.09 0.66 -4.97
N ARG A 7 40.31 1.18 -6.19
CA ARG A 7 40.85 2.54 -6.37
C ARG A 7 39.78 3.60 -6.04
N VAL A 8 39.87 4.21 -4.86
CA VAL A 8 39.20 5.49 -4.53
C VAL A 8 39.87 6.59 -5.37
N ILE A 9 39.10 7.28 -6.22
CA ILE A 9 39.65 8.26 -7.17
C ILE A 9 39.70 9.68 -6.58
N SER A 10 38.76 10.06 -5.71
CA SER A 10 38.81 11.34 -5.00
C SER A 10 37.88 11.34 -3.79
N VAL A 11 38.34 11.95 -2.70
CA VAL A 11 37.50 12.33 -1.55
C VAL A 11 37.51 13.85 -1.47
N ILE A 12 36.36 14.49 -1.72
CA ILE A 12 36.21 15.93 -1.56
C ILE A 12 35.41 16.17 -0.28
N CYS A 13 36.05 16.79 0.71
CA CYS A 13 35.43 17.20 1.96
C CYS A 13 35.24 18.71 1.95
N VAL A 14 34.00 19.19 1.83
CA VAL A 14 33.68 20.63 1.94
C VAL A 14 33.05 20.88 3.30
N ARG A 15 33.59 21.85 4.05
CA ARG A 15 33.04 22.30 5.33
C ARG A 15 32.12 23.49 5.07
N GLU A 16 30.83 23.33 5.33
CA GLU A 16 29.85 24.42 5.32
C GLU A 16 29.19 24.51 6.70
N GLY A 17 29.52 25.56 7.46
CA GLY A 17 29.06 25.71 8.85
C GLY A 17 29.59 24.62 9.79
N SER A 18 28.69 24.01 10.58
CA SER A 18 29.00 22.96 11.57
C SER A 18 28.94 21.53 11.01
N GLY A 19 28.98 21.34 9.69
CA GLY A 19 28.89 20.03 9.04
C GLY A 19 29.98 19.78 7.99
N TYR A 20 30.10 18.53 7.54
CA TYR A 20 31.06 18.07 6.53
C TYR A 20 30.33 17.34 5.39
N ILE A 21 30.54 17.78 4.16
CA ILE A 21 30.08 17.07 2.95
C ILE A 21 31.24 16.23 2.44
N CYS A 22 31.09 14.90 2.37
CA CYS A 22 32.14 13.98 1.91
C CYS A 22 31.71 13.23 0.65
N VAL A 23 32.28 13.57 -0.51
CA VAL A 23 32.03 12.86 -1.77
C VAL A 23 33.10 11.79 -1.96
N ILE A 24 32.73 10.51 -2.02
CA ILE A 24 33.67 9.39 -2.26
C ILE A 24 33.40 8.79 -3.64
N CYS A 25 34.34 8.99 -4.57
CA CYS A 25 34.26 8.39 -5.91
C CYS A 25 35.03 7.06 -5.94
N VAL A 26 34.34 5.93 -6.13
CA VAL A 26 34.96 4.61 -6.36
C VAL A 26 34.63 4.13 -7.77
N ARG A 27 35.64 3.72 -8.55
CA ARG A 27 35.44 3.17 -9.89
C ARG A 27 35.88 1.71 -9.95
N GLU A 28 34.92 0.80 -9.95
CA GLU A 28 35.07 -0.54 -10.54
C GLU A 28 33.86 -0.80 -11.46
N GLY A 29 34.06 -1.62 -12.50
CA GLY A 29 33.17 -1.71 -13.68
C GLY A 29 31.68 -1.82 -13.37
N LEU A 30 30.87 -1.14 -14.20
CA LEU A 30 29.41 -0.93 -14.10
C LEU A 30 28.95 -0.02 -12.94
N GLY A 31 29.68 1.08 -12.73
CA GLY A 31 29.11 2.40 -12.40
C GLY A 31 28.39 2.53 -11.05
N TYR A 32 29.15 2.73 -9.98
CA TYR A 32 28.63 3.14 -8.67
C TYR A 32 29.07 4.59 -8.39
N ILE A 33 28.13 5.47 -8.03
CA ILE A 33 28.42 6.81 -7.51
C ILE A 33 27.77 6.87 -6.14
N CYS A 34 28.55 6.78 -5.05
CA CYS A 34 28.02 6.90 -3.69
C CYS A 34 28.21 8.34 -3.19
N VAL A 35 27.12 9.04 -2.87
CA VAL A 35 27.19 10.37 -2.22
C VAL A 35 26.83 10.22 -0.75
N ILE A 36 27.76 10.51 0.18
CA ILE A 36 27.53 10.47 1.64
C ILE A 36 27.46 11.90 2.20
N CYS A 37 26.28 12.35 2.61
CA CYS A 37 26.15 13.62 3.36
C CYS A 37 26.03 13.33 4.85
N VAL A 38 26.95 13.89 5.65
CA VAL A 38 26.94 13.80 7.13
C VAL A 38 26.65 15.18 7.69
N ARG A 39 25.50 15.36 8.36
CA ARG A 39 25.29 16.50 9.24
C ARG A 39 25.35 16.02 10.68
N GLU A 40 26.28 16.56 11.47
CA GLU A 40 26.23 16.36 12.92
C GLU A 40 24.86 16.86 13.42
N ARG A 41 24.05 15.91 13.89
CA ARG A 41 22.63 15.98 14.35
C ARG A 41 21.51 15.73 13.33
N VAL A 42 21.76 15.41 12.06
CA VAL A 42 20.67 15.07 11.12
C VAL A 42 21.18 14.15 10.00
N GLY A 43 20.70 12.90 9.96
CA GLY A 43 20.61 12.03 8.76
C GLY A 43 21.90 11.62 8.04
N LEU A 44 21.86 10.47 7.36
CA LEU A 44 22.90 9.96 6.47
C LEU A 44 22.28 9.78 5.09
N TYR A 45 22.63 10.63 4.12
CA TYR A 45 22.16 10.45 2.74
C TYR A 45 23.12 9.54 1.99
N LEU A 46 22.61 8.50 1.31
CA LEU A 46 23.35 7.68 0.35
C LEU A 46 22.58 7.70 -0.98
N CYS A 47 23.11 8.35 -2.01
CA CYS A 47 22.57 8.25 -3.37
C CYS A 47 23.50 7.37 -4.21
N ASP A 48 22.97 6.32 -4.84
CA ASP A 48 23.60 5.60 -5.96
C ASP A 48 22.91 5.99 -7.27
N LEU A 49 23.67 6.37 -8.30
CA LEU A 49 23.17 6.65 -9.65
C LEU A 49 23.79 5.64 -10.64
N CYS A 50 23.06 4.57 -10.95
CA CYS A 50 23.51 3.55 -11.91
C CYS A 50 22.97 3.87 -13.32
N GLN A 51 23.86 4.15 -14.29
CA GLN A 51 23.51 4.05 -15.71
C GLN A 51 23.53 2.57 -16.12
N GLY A 52 22.35 1.95 -16.14
CA GLY A 52 22.15 0.58 -16.63
C GLY A 52 21.15 -0.22 -15.81
N GLY A 53 19.86 0.03 -16.01
CA GLY A 53 18.74 -0.91 -15.73
C GLY A 53 18.47 -1.35 -14.28
N VAL A 54 19.37 -1.18 -13.32
CA VAL A 54 19.19 -1.72 -11.96
C VAL A 54 19.62 -0.69 -10.93
N GLY A 55 18.66 -0.11 -10.22
CA GLY A 55 18.92 0.85 -9.15
C GLY A 55 18.08 0.54 -7.91
N LEU A 56 18.75 0.13 -6.84
CA LEU A 56 18.22 0.22 -5.47
C LEU A 56 18.40 1.67 -5.03
N TYR A 57 17.30 2.36 -4.69
CA TYR A 57 17.34 3.75 -4.24
C TYR A 57 16.85 3.82 -2.79
N LEU A 58 17.80 3.98 -1.86
CA LEU A 58 17.54 4.14 -0.42
C LEU A 58 17.71 5.61 -0.02
N CYS A 59 16.82 6.15 0.82
CA CYS A 59 16.97 7.34 1.68
C CYS A 59 15.67 7.40 2.52
N ASP A 60 15.60 7.65 3.84
CA ASP A 60 16.50 8.20 4.85
C ASP A 60 15.90 7.87 6.25
N LEU A 61 16.70 7.95 7.33
CA LEU A 61 16.28 7.71 8.72
C LEU A 61 16.23 9.06 9.47
N CYS A 62 15.05 9.70 9.54
CA CYS A 62 14.89 11.00 10.20
C CYS A 62 14.50 10.84 11.68
N GLN A 63 15.44 11.08 12.59
CA GLN A 63 15.11 11.38 13.99
C GLN A 63 14.86 12.89 14.15
N GLY A 64 13.59 13.26 14.39
CA GLY A 64 13.18 14.62 14.73
C GLY A 64 12.34 15.31 13.65
N GLY A 65 11.02 15.07 13.70
CA GLY A 65 9.93 15.78 13.03
C GLY A 65 10.25 16.89 12.02
N VAL A 66 10.49 16.50 10.76
CA VAL A 66 10.30 17.30 9.53
C VAL A 66 10.37 16.32 8.35
N GLY A 67 9.24 15.69 8.01
CA GLY A 67 8.93 15.17 6.66
C GLY A 67 9.97 14.40 5.82
N LEU A 68 9.72 13.13 5.50
CA LEU A 68 10.42 12.38 4.44
C LEU A 68 9.68 12.49 3.09
N TYR A 69 10.38 12.80 2.00
CA TYR A 69 9.85 12.77 0.64
C TYR A 69 10.81 12.06 -0.32
N LEU A 70 10.37 10.97 -0.96
CA LEU A 70 11.17 10.18 -1.87
C LEU A 70 10.48 9.94 -3.21
N ILE A 71 11.21 10.09 -4.31
CA ILE A 71 10.77 9.72 -5.65
C ILE A 71 11.78 8.74 -6.25
N CYS A 72 11.30 7.61 -6.75
CA CYS A 72 12.09 6.63 -7.48
C CYS A 72 11.47 6.38 -8.85
N VAL A 73 12.30 6.38 -9.90
CA VAL A 73 11.88 6.07 -11.27
C VAL A 73 12.82 5.00 -11.82
N GLY A 74 12.27 3.96 -12.46
CA GLY A 74 13.04 2.89 -13.07
C GLY A 74 12.43 2.41 -14.39
N GLU A 75 13.28 1.97 -15.30
CA GLU A 75 12.89 1.45 -16.62
C GLU A 75 13.54 0.06 -16.85
N GLY A 76 12.88 -0.80 -17.63
CA GLY A 76 13.45 -2.08 -18.09
C GLY A 76 13.24 -3.23 -17.11
N LEU A 77 14.31 -3.93 -16.73
CA LEU A 77 14.29 -5.08 -15.80
C LEU A 77 14.96 -4.72 -14.47
N GLY A 78 14.31 -4.92 -13.33
CA GLY A 78 14.87 -4.52 -12.04
C GLY A 78 13.89 -4.43 -10.87
N TYR A 79 14.35 -3.80 -9.80
CA TYR A 79 13.64 -3.68 -8.53
C TYR A 79 13.80 -2.27 -7.94
N ILE A 80 12.69 -1.66 -7.51
CA ILE A 80 12.67 -0.44 -6.71
C ILE A 80 12.35 -0.85 -5.27
N CYS A 81 13.14 -0.39 -4.32
CA CYS A 81 13.03 -0.77 -2.91
C CYS A 81 13.22 0.47 -2.04
N VAL A 82 12.15 0.94 -1.41
CA VAL A 82 12.16 2.15 -0.58
C VAL A 82 11.76 1.81 0.83
N ILE A 83 12.51 2.34 1.80
CA ILE A 83 12.18 2.24 3.22
C ILE A 83 12.19 3.66 3.79
N GLY A 84 11.04 4.11 4.31
CA GLY A 84 10.89 5.38 5.01
C GLY A 84 10.54 5.13 6.48
N VAL A 85 11.28 5.75 7.40
CA VAL A 85 11.00 5.66 8.84
C VAL A 85 10.95 7.06 9.43
N GLY A 86 9.95 7.34 10.26
CA GLY A 86 9.80 8.63 10.94
C GLY A 86 9.24 8.49 12.35
N GLU A 87 9.69 9.36 13.24
CA GLU A 87 9.25 9.44 14.64
C GLU A 87 8.74 10.85 14.98
N GLY A 88 7.74 10.93 15.86
CA GLY A 88 7.16 12.17 16.35
C GLY A 88 6.11 12.75 15.41
N SER A 89 6.11 14.07 15.25
CA SER A 89 5.18 14.74 14.34
C SER A 89 5.78 14.89 12.95
N GLY A 90 5.20 14.28 11.92
CA GLY A 90 5.81 14.29 10.59
C GLY A 90 4.98 13.73 9.43
N TYR A 91 5.56 13.76 8.23
CA TYR A 91 4.99 13.15 7.03
C TYR A 91 6.02 12.21 6.39
N ILE A 92 5.57 11.11 5.79
CA ILE A 92 6.36 10.22 4.95
C ILE A 92 5.64 10.15 3.61
N CYS A 93 6.32 10.56 2.54
CA CYS A 93 5.79 10.57 1.20
C CYS A 93 6.74 9.80 0.28
N VAL A 94 6.27 8.70 -0.31
CA VAL A 94 7.07 7.90 -1.25
C VAL A 94 6.32 7.78 -2.57
N ILE A 95 7.00 8.07 -3.67
CA ILE A 95 6.49 7.89 -5.03
C ILE A 95 7.45 6.98 -5.78
N CYS A 96 6.94 5.87 -6.30
CA CYS A 96 7.71 4.94 -7.13
C CYS A 96 7.02 4.77 -8.48
N VAL A 97 7.74 4.98 -9.57
CA VAL A 97 7.24 4.80 -10.94
C VAL A 97 8.16 3.83 -11.66
N ARG A 98 7.56 2.85 -12.35
CA ARG A 98 8.32 1.87 -13.12
C ARG A 98 7.67 1.54 -14.45
N GLU A 99 8.50 1.47 -15.49
CA GLU A 99 8.14 0.91 -16.79
C GLU A 99 8.92 -0.38 -17.05
N GLY A 100 8.27 -1.40 -17.60
CA GLY A 100 8.88 -2.69 -17.93
C GLY A 100 8.75 -3.73 -16.81
N SER A 101 9.46 -4.86 -16.95
CA SER A 101 9.21 -5.99 -16.06
C SER A 101 9.96 -5.88 -14.74
N GLY A 102 9.31 -6.00 -13.59
CA GLY A 102 10.01 -5.98 -12.30
C GLY A 102 9.15 -5.75 -11.08
N TYR A 103 9.78 -5.26 -10.02
CA TYR A 103 9.20 -5.23 -8.68
C TYR A 103 9.32 -3.81 -8.08
N ILE A 104 8.28 -3.34 -7.40
CA ILE A 104 8.30 -2.16 -6.52
C ILE A 104 7.98 -2.66 -5.11
N CYS A 105 8.85 -2.37 -4.15
CA CYS A 105 8.60 -2.59 -2.74
C CYS A 105 8.79 -1.28 -1.98
N VAL A 106 7.76 -0.86 -1.25
CA VAL A 106 7.81 0.31 -0.37
C VAL A 106 7.41 -0.10 1.03
N ILE A 107 8.23 0.24 2.00
CA ILE A 107 7.95 0.05 3.42
C ILE A 107 8.02 1.41 4.10
N CYS A 108 6.94 1.82 4.75
CA CYS A 108 6.87 3.06 5.52
C CYS A 108 6.46 2.77 6.96
N VAL A 109 7.23 3.26 7.93
CA VAL A 109 6.96 3.10 9.35
C VAL A 109 6.96 4.47 10.03
N GLY A 110 5.88 4.80 10.73
CA GLY A 110 5.73 6.07 11.44
C GLY A 110 5.25 5.88 12.87
N GLU A 111 5.89 6.55 13.83
CA GLU A 111 5.43 6.61 15.23
C GLU A 111 5.06 8.05 15.61
N GLY A 112 3.93 8.24 16.29
CA GLY A 112 3.48 9.52 16.81
C GLY A 112 2.31 10.11 16.03
N SER A 113 2.43 11.38 15.63
CA SER A 113 1.34 12.11 14.96
C SER A 113 1.72 12.41 13.52
N GLY A 114 1.17 11.70 12.54
CA GLY A 114 1.70 11.84 11.18
C GLY A 114 0.89 11.32 10.02
N TYR A 115 1.45 11.55 8.84
CA TYR A 115 0.85 11.22 7.55
C TYR A 115 1.81 10.33 6.76
N ILE A 116 1.40 9.11 6.42
CA ILE A 116 2.12 8.25 5.48
C ILE A 116 1.36 8.28 4.16
N CYS A 117 2.04 8.64 3.07
CA CYS A 117 1.51 8.69 1.72
C CYS A 117 2.44 7.88 0.80
N VAL A 118 1.93 6.83 0.19
CA VAL A 118 2.69 6.01 -0.77
C VAL A 118 1.94 5.95 -2.09
N ILE A 119 2.64 6.27 -3.17
CA ILE A 119 2.14 6.16 -4.54
C ILE A 119 3.08 5.25 -5.32
N CYS A 120 2.54 4.17 -5.88
CA CYS A 120 3.29 3.25 -6.72
C CYS A 120 2.58 3.09 -8.07
N VAL A 121 3.31 3.29 -9.16
CA VAL A 121 2.82 3.14 -10.53
C VAL A 121 3.73 2.17 -11.27
N GLY A 122 3.16 1.15 -11.91
CA GLY A 122 3.92 0.16 -12.68
C GLY A 122 3.26 -0.18 -14.00
N GLU A 123 4.02 -0.18 -15.08
CA GLU A 123 3.57 -0.63 -16.41
C GLU A 123 4.34 -1.88 -16.85
N GLY A 124 3.64 -2.87 -17.41
CA GLY A 124 4.21 -4.10 -17.93
C GLY A 124 3.99 -5.32 -17.03
N SER A 125 5.02 -6.14 -16.83
CA SER A 125 4.91 -7.38 -16.05
C SER A 125 5.58 -7.27 -14.68
N GLY A 126 4.84 -7.36 -13.58
CA GLY A 126 5.49 -7.10 -12.29
C GLY A 126 4.64 -7.16 -11.04
N TYR A 127 5.26 -6.76 -9.93
CA TYR A 127 4.67 -6.80 -8.60
C TYR A 127 4.87 -5.46 -7.90
N ILE A 128 3.80 -4.92 -7.32
CA ILE A 128 3.85 -3.78 -6.42
C ILE A 128 3.52 -4.31 -5.02
N CYS A 129 4.42 -4.09 -4.07
CA CYS A 129 4.23 -4.42 -2.66
C CYS A 129 4.42 -3.16 -1.81
N VAL A 130 3.37 -2.76 -1.08
CA VAL A 130 3.42 -1.61 -0.17
C VAL A 130 3.05 -2.06 1.23
N ILE A 131 3.90 -1.72 2.20
CA ILE A 131 3.67 -1.98 3.61
C ILE A 131 3.76 -0.64 4.35
N CYS A 132 2.68 -0.23 5.00
CA CYS A 132 2.61 0.98 5.80
C CYS A 132 2.21 0.62 7.24
N VAL A 133 3.04 1.00 8.20
CA VAL A 133 2.79 0.79 9.64
C VAL A 133 2.80 2.15 10.35
N GLY A 134 1.76 2.44 11.11
CA GLY A 134 1.63 3.66 11.89
C GLY A 134 1.24 3.39 13.34
N GLU A 135 1.88 4.05 14.29
CA GLU A 135 1.48 4.05 15.70
C GLU A 135 1.13 5.48 16.14
N GLY A 136 0.05 5.62 16.92
CA GLY A 136 -0.41 6.91 17.45
C GLY A 136 -1.59 7.48 16.68
N SER A 137 -1.53 8.76 16.29
CA SER A 137 -2.62 9.44 15.60
C SER A 137 -2.22 9.83 14.18
N GLY A 138 -3.09 9.61 13.18
CA GLY A 138 -2.73 10.04 11.84
C GLY A 138 -3.46 9.38 10.67
N TYR A 139 -2.85 9.52 9.50
CA TYR A 139 -3.41 9.09 8.22
C TYR A 139 -2.40 8.20 7.48
N ILE A 140 -2.87 7.09 6.90
CA ILE A 140 -2.13 6.27 5.94
C ILE A 140 -2.93 6.35 4.64
N CYS A 141 -2.29 6.80 3.57
CA CYS A 141 -2.83 6.83 2.22
C CYS A 141 -1.91 6.03 1.31
N VAL A 142 -2.45 5.00 0.65
CA VAL A 142 -1.71 4.20 -0.32
C VAL A 142 -2.46 4.18 -1.64
N ILE A 143 -1.78 4.53 -2.71
CA ILE A 143 -2.28 4.48 -4.08
C ILE A 143 -1.36 3.58 -4.88
N CYS A 144 -1.91 2.50 -5.45
CA CYS A 144 -1.19 1.60 -6.35
C CYS A 144 -1.93 1.51 -7.67
N VAL A 145 -1.23 1.79 -8.77
CA VAL A 145 -1.77 1.69 -10.14
C VAL A 145 -0.88 0.77 -10.95
N ARG A 146 -1.48 -0.17 -11.67
CA ARG A 146 -0.73 -1.08 -12.53
C ARG A 146 -1.43 -1.37 -13.84
N GLU A 147 -0.68 -1.31 -14.93
CA GLU A 147 -1.13 -1.72 -16.26
C GLU A 147 -0.31 -2.94 -16.74
N GLY A 148 -0.98 -3.95 -17.29
CA GLY A 148 -0.34 -5.16 -17.83
C GLY A 148 -0.57 -6.43 -16.99
N SER A 149 0.46 -7.27 -16.77
CA SER A 149 0.30 -8.58 -16.12
C SER A 149 1.04 -8.72 -14.77
N GLY A 150 0.37 -9.10 -13.67
CA GLY A 150 1.03 -9.01 -12.36
C GLY A 150 0.14 -8.73 -11.14
N TYR A 151 0.77 -8.26 -10.05
CA TYR A 151 0.18 -8.28 -8.70
C TYR A 151 0.35 -6.95 -7.97
N ILE A 152 -0.68 -6.52 -7.27
CA ILE A 152 -0.63 -5.44 -6.27
C ILE A 152 -0.92 -6.06 -4.90
N CYS A 153 -0.02 -5.83 -3.95
CA CYS A 153 -0.17 -6.23 -2.56
C CYS A 153 0.02 -5.01 -1.67
N VAL A 154 -1.01 -4.63 -0.91
CA VAL A 154 -0.95 -3.51 0.04
C VAL A 154 -1.31 -4.00 1.43
N ILE A 155 -0.44 -3.71 2.39
CA ILE A 155 -0.66 -3.99 3.81
C ILE A 155 -0.56 -2.66 4.57
N CYS A 156 -1.64 -2.26 5.24
CA CYS A 156 -1.68 -1.09 6.08
C CYS A 156 -2.07 -1.48 7.50
N VAL A 157 -1.23 -1.17 8.48
CA VAL A 157 -1.48 -1.42 9.90
C VAL A 157 -1.40 -0.11 10.65
N ARG A 158 -2.43 0.19 11.45
CA ARG A 158 -2.39 1.31 12.38
C ARG A 158 -2.81 0.89 13.78
N GLU A 159 -1.94 1.18 14.73
CA GLU A 159 -2.26 1.16 16.16
C GLU A 159 -2.60 2.57 16.64
N GLY A 160 -3.73 2.72 17.33
CA GLY A 160 -4.27 4.03 17.72
C GLY A 160 -5.34 4.57 16.76
N SER A 161 -5.73 5.83 16.98
CA SER A 161 -6.84 6.46 16.25
C SER A 161 -6.39 7.06 14.93
N GLY A 162 -7.02 6.70 13.81
CA GLY A 162 -6.71 7.37 12.56
C GLY A 162 -7.52 6.91 11.37
N TYR A 163 -6.97 7.23 10.19
CA TYR A 163 -7.58 6.94 8.91
C TYR A 163 -6.63 6.11 8.04
N ILE A 164 -7.12 4.99 7.52
CA ILE A 164 -6.44 4.21 6.48
C ILE A 164 -7.25 4.38 5.19
N CYS A 165 -6.61 4.86 4.14
CA CYS A 165 -7.19 4.97 2.80
C CYS A 165 -6.28 4.19 1.83
N VAL A 166 -6.82 3.18 1.17
CA VAL A 166 -6.11 2.40 0.15
C VAL A 166 -6.88 2.42 -1.15
N ILE A 167 -6.20 2.80 -2.23
CA ILE A 167 -6.73 2.78 -3.59
C ILE A 167 -5.82 1.90 -4.44
N CYS A 168 -6.37 0.85 -5.03
CA CYS A 168 -5.65 -0.04 -5.94
C CYS A 168 -6.39 -0.12 -7.28
N VAL A 169 -5.69 0.15 -8.37
CA VAL A 169 -6.22 0.07 -9.73
C VAL A 169 -5.32 -0.85 -10.55
N GLY A 170 -5.92 -1.83 -11.23
CA GLY A 170 -5.21 -2.79 -12.06
C GLY A 170 -5.91 -3.04 -13.39
N GLU A 171 -5.18 -2.89 -14.49
CA GLU A 171 -5.66 -3.20 -15.84
C GLU A 171 -4.89 -4.39 -16.43
N GLY A 172 -5.60 -5.32 -17.06
CA GLY A 172 -5.03 -6.47 -17.76
C GLY A 172 -5.25 -7.80 -17.02
N SER A 173 -4.17 -8.52 -16.72
CA SER A 173 -4.25 -9.79 -16.00
C SER A 173 -3.57 -9.69 -14.65
N GLY A 174 -4.26 -10.03 -13.56
CA GLY A 174 -3.61 -9.84 -12.27
C GLY A 174 -4.42 -10.06 -11.01
N TYR A 175 -3.76 -9.76 -9.90
CA TYR A 175 -4.31 -9.94 -8.56
C TYR A 175 -4.10 -8.67 -7.75
N ILE A 176 -5.15 -8.20 -7.10
CA ILE A 176 -5.10 -7.12 -6.12
C ILE A 176 -5.37 -7.75 -4.75
N CYS A 177 -4.44 -7.61 -3.81
CA CYS A 177 -4.59 -8.04 -2.43
C CYS A 177 -4.39 -6.82 -1.52
N VAL A 178 -5.39 -6.49 -0.72
CA VAL A 178 -5.33 -5.39 0.25
C VAL A 178 -5.67 -5.91 1.63
N ILE A 179 -4.80 -5.64 2.60
CA ILE A 179 -5.01 -5.95 4.01
C ILE A 179 -4.90 -4.65 4.80
N CYS A 180 -5.96 -4.29 5.52
CA CYS A 180 -6.00 -3.11 6.39
C CYS A 180 -6.37 -3.53 7.81
N VAL A 181 -5.56 -3.13 8.79
CA VAL A 181 -5.81 -3.40 10.21
C VAL A 181 -5.69 -2.09 10.99
N GLY A 182 -6.70 -1.75 11.79
CA GLY A 182 -6.60 -0.61 12.70
C GLY A 182 -7.94 -0.11 13.23
N SER A 183 -7.89 0.92 14.07
CA SER A 183 -9.08 1.55 14.64
C SER A 183 -9.34 2.96 14.08
N GLY A 184 -10.61 3.31 13.89
CA GLY A 184 -11.03 4.59 13.34
C GLY A 184 -11.77 4.42 12.01
N TYR A 185 -11.20 4.95 10.93
CA TYR A 185 -11.80 4.87 9.59
C TYR A 185 -10.88 4.09 8.65
N ILE A 186 -11.39 3.02 8.06
CA ILE A 186 -10.74 2.25 7.00
C ILE A 186 -11.57 2.41 5.73
N CYS A 187 -10.95 2.92 4.67
CA CYS A 187 -11.54 3.04 3.34
C CYS A 187 -10.64 2.31 2.34
N VAL A 188 -11.18 1.29 1.67
CA VAL A 188 -10.47 0.55 0.63
C VAL A 188 -11.27 0.59 -0.66
N ILE A 189 -10.61 1.02 -1.73
CA ILE A 189 -11.16 1.04 -3.08
C ILE A 189 -10.26 0.19 -3.98
N CYS A 190 -10.80 -0.86 -4.58
CA CYS A 190 -10.11 -1.71 -5.53
C CYS A 190 -10.87 -1.74 -6.85
N VAL A 191 -10.19 -1.40 -7.94
CA VAL A 191 -10.75 -1.44 -9.30
C VAL A 191 -9.86 -2.34 -10.16
N GLY A 192 -10.48 -3.29 -10.87
CA GLY A 192 -9.77 -4.21 -11.75
C GLY A 192 -10.46 -4.39 -13.09
N GLU A 193 -9.72 -4.22 -14.18
CA GLU A 193 -10.21 -4.48 -15.54
C GLU A 193 -9.48 -5.68 -16.15
N GLY A 194 -10.21 -6.55 -16.86
CA GLY A 194 -9.68 -7.74 -17.53
C GLY A 194 -9.88 -9.04 -16.74
N SER A 195 -8.82 -9.82 -16.53
CA SER A 195 -8.89 -11.16 -15.91
C SER A 195 -8.10 -11.24 -14.61
N GLY A 196 -8.63 -11.89 -13.57
CA GLY A 196 -7.94 -11.83 -12.27
C GLY A 196 -8.80 -11.89 -11.00
N TYR A 197 -8.20 -11.44 -9.91
CA TYR A 197 -8.78 -11.58 -8.56
C TYR A 197 -8.58 -10.28 -7.76
N ILE A 198 -9.61 -9.87 -7.02
CA ILE A 198 -9.53 -8.84 -5.99
C ILE A 198 -9.80 -9.51 -4.65
N CYS A 199 -8.88 -9.38 -3.70
CA CYS A 199 -9.02 -9.86 -2.33
C CYS A 199 -8.77 -8.69 -1.37
N VAL A 200 -9.77 -8.35 -0.56
CA VAL A 200 -9.69 -7.30 0.44
C VAL A 200 -10.01 -7.86 1.81
N ILE A 201 -9.14 -7.61 2.78
CA ILE A 201 -9.33 -7.97 4.18
C ILE A 201 -9.20 -6.70 5.02
N CYS A 202 -10.26 -6.35 5.76
CA CYS A 202 -10.27 -5.23 6.69
C CYS A 202 -10.62 -5.73 8.09
N VAL A 203 -9.80 -5.42 9.08
CA VAL A 203 -10.01 -5.79 10.49
C VAL A 203 -9.87 -4.55 11.36
N GLY A 204 -10.85 -4.26 12.21
CA GLY A 204 -10.77 -3.05 13.01
C GLY A 204 -12.00 -2.72 13.84
N SER A 205 -12.01 -1.50 14.35
CA SER A 205 -13.17 -0.90 15.02
C SER A 205 -13.47 0.48 14.43
N GLY A 206 -14.72 0.93 14.53
CA GLY A 206 -15.18 2.18 13.92
C GLY A 206 -15.84 1.96 12.55
N TYR A 207 -15.40 2.69 11.52
CA TYR A 207 -16.00 2.70 10.20
C TYR A 207 -15.11 1.97 9.19
N ILE A 208 -15.62 0.89 8.60
CA ILE A 208 -14.98 0.15 7.51
C ILE A 208 -15.83 0.34 6.26
N CYS A 209 -15.24 0.90 5.20
CA CYS A 209 -15.84 1.04 3.89
C CYS A 209 -14.96 0.34 2.85
N VAL A 210 -15.50 -0.66 2.17
CA VAL A 210 -14.82 -1.37 1.10
C VAL A 210 -15.63 -1.29 -0.19
N ILE A 211 -15.00 -0.80 -1.25
CA ILE A 211 -15.58 -0.76 -2.59
C ILE A 211 -14.67 -1.58 -3.50
N CYS A 212 -15.22 -2.61 -4.13
CA CYS A 212 -14.55 -3.43 -5.12
C CYS A 212 -15.34 -3.41 -6.42
N VAL A 213 -14.70 -2.98 -7.50
CA VAL A 213 -15.29 -2.97 -8.85
C VAL A 213 -14.42 -3.82 -9.76
N ARG A 214 -15.04 -4.70 -10.53
CA ARG A 214 -14.36 -5.51 -11.53
C ARG A 214 -15.11 -5.54 -12.84
N GLU A 215 -14.41 -5.23 -13.92
CA GLU A 215 -14.89 -5.42 -15.28
C GLU A 215 -14.11 -6.57 -15.94
N GLY A 216 -14.84 -7.51 -16.55
CA GLY A 216 -14.28 -8.70 -17.17
C GLY A 216 -14.47 -9.98 -16.35
N SER A 217 -13.52 -10.91 -16.44
CA SER A 217 -13.64 -12.20 -15.77
C SER A 217 -12.87 -12.23 -14.45
N GLY A 218 -13.42 -12.90 -13.44
CA GLY A 218 -12.66 -13.11 -12.21
C GLY A 218 -13.45 -13.18 -10.93
N TYR A 219 -12.76 -12.89 -9.84
CA TYR A 219 -13.27 -13.10 -8.49
C TYR A 219 -13.08 -11.84 -7.64
N ILE A 220 -14.08 -11.51 -6.85
CA ILE A 220 -14.00 -10.52 -5.79
C ILE A 220 -14.23 -11.27 -4.47
N CYS A 221 -13.28 -11.17 -3.55
CA CYS A 221 -13.40 -11.67 -2.19
C CYS A 221 -13.16 -10.53 -1.21
N VAL A 222 -14.16 -10.22 -0.40
CA VAL A 222 -14.07 -9.18 0.65
C VAL A 222 -14.38 -9.80 1.99
N ILE A 223 -13.48 -9.59 2.95
CA ILE A 223 -13.65 -10.00 4.35
C ILE A 223 -13.52 -8.75 5.22
N CYS A 224 -14.56 -8.41 5.95
CA CYS A 224 -14.56 -7.32 6.92
C CYS A 224 -14.90 -7.84 8.30
N VAL A 225 -14.04 -7.56 9.28
CA VAL A 225 -14.24 -7.93 10.69
C VAL A 225 -14.22 -6.65 11.53
N GLY A 226 -15.32 -6.40 12.22
CA GLY A 226 -15.52 -5.24 13.07
C GLY A 226 -15.82 -5.62 14.52
N GLU A 227 -15.25 -4.90 15.47
CA GLU A 227 -15.57 -5.05 16.90
C GLU A 227 -16.10 -3.74 17.50
N GLY A 228 -17.02 -3.86 18.46
CA GLY A 228 -17.57 -2.76 19.24
C GLY A 228 -18.72 -2.02 18.53
N SER A 229 -18.75 -0.70 18.67
CA SER A 229 -19.71 0.16 17.99
C SER A 229 -19.12 0.67 16.68
N GLY A 230 -19.73 0.31 15.55
CA GLY A 230 -19.14 0.60 14.24
C GLY A 230 -20.06 0.36 13.06
N TYR A 231 -19.56 0.70 11.88
CA TYR A 231 -20.28 0.56 10.61
C TYR A 231 -19.37 -0.17 9.61
N ILE A 232 -19.86 -1.28 9.07
CA ILE A 232 -19.23 -1.99 7.95
C ILE A 232 -20.10 -1.74 6.72
N CYS A 233 -19.53 -1.13 5.69
CA CYS A 233 -20.15 -0.95 4.39
C CYS A 233 -19.28 -1.63 3.33
N VAL A 234 -19.84 -2.62 2.63
CA VAL A 234 -19.17 -3.31 1.53
C VAL A 234 -19.99 -3.18 0.26
N ILE A 235 -19.37 -2.67 -0.79
CA ILE A 235 -19.95 -2.58 -2.13
C ILE A 235 -19.07 -3.38 -3.08
N CYS A 236 -19.64 -4.40 -3.71
CA CYS A 236 -18.96 -5.21 -4.72
C CYS A 236 -19.75 -5.17 -6.02
N VAL A 237 -19.10 -4.76 -7.10
CA VAL A 237 -19.68 -4.72 -8.45
C VAL A 237 -18.79 -5.54 -9.38
N GLY A 238 -19.38 -6.52 -10.06
CA GLY A 238 -18.68 -7.38 -11.01
C GLY A 238 -19.44 -7.48 -12.33
N GLU A 239 -18.84 -7.01 -13.42
CA GLU A 239 -19.40 -7.14 -14.76
C GLU A 239 -18.67 -8.24 -15.54
N GLY A 240 -19.40 -9.30 -15.91
CA GLY A 240 -18.85 -10.45 -16.63
C GLY A 240 -18.89 -11.75 -15.81
N PRO A 241 -18.38 -12.86 -16.36
CA PRO A 241 -18.42 -14.14 -15.67
C PRO A 241 -17.46 -14.12 -14.47
N GLY A 242 -18.00 -14.39 -13.28
CA GLY A 242 -17.19 -14.32 -12.07
C GLY A 242 -17.91 -14.76 -10.80
N TYR A 243 -17.21 -14.62 -9.67
CA TYR A 243 -17.74 -14.91 -8.36
C TYR A 243 -17.47 -13.74 -7.41
N ILE A 244 -18.49 -13.34 -6.66
CA ILE A 244 -18.38 -12.35 -5.59
C ILE A 244 -18.62 -13.10 -4.27
N CYS A 245 -17.66 -13.02 -3.37
CA CYS A 245 -17.78 -13.54 -2.01
C CYS A 245 -17.55 -12.41 -1.02
N VAL A 246 -18.55 -12.12 -0.20
CA VAL A 246 -18.47 -11.11 0.87
C VAL A 246 -18.75 -11.76 2.21
N ILE A 247 -17.82 -11.59 3.14
CA ILE A 247 -17.96 -12.04 4.52
C ILE A 247 -17.82 -10.81 5.42
N CYS A 248 -18.87 -10.49 6.16
CA CYS A 248 -18.88 -9.43 7.16
C CYS A 248 -19.17 -10.01 8.53
N VAL A 249 -18.28 -9.78 9.49
CA VAL A 249 -18.46 -10.19 10.89
C VAL A 249 -18.39 -8.94 11.76
N GLY A 250 -19.42 -8.70 12.58
CA GLY A 250 -19.50 -7.56 13.47
C GLY A 250 -19.96 -7.97 14.86
N GLU A 251 -19.14 -7.74 15.88
CA GLU A 251 -19.52 -7.95 17.27
C GLU A 251 -19.86 -6.63 17.96
N GLY A 252 -20.97 -6.57 18.71
CA GLY A 252 -21.41 -5.36 19.42
C GLY A 252 -22.59 -4.64 18.75
N SER A 253 -22.76 -3.36 19.07
CA SER A 253 -23.84 -2.52 18.54
C SER A 253 -23.38 -1.76 17.29
N GLY A 254 -23.48 -2.41 16.12
CA GLY A 254 -23.06 -1.84 14.84
C GLY A 254 -24.05 -2.04 13.69
N TYR A 255 -23.70 -1.53 12.53
CA TYR A 255 -24.47 -1.70 11.29
C TYR A 255 -23.59 -2.34 10.23
N ILE A 256 -24.12 -3.38 9.58
CA ILE A 256 -23.50 -4.03 8.42
C ILE A 256 -24.39 -3.74 7.22
N CYS A 257 -23.82 -3.14 6.18
CA CYS A 257 -24.46 -2.92 4.89
C CYS A 257 -23.63 -3.58 3.80
N VAL A 258 -24.20 -4.51 3.06
CA VAL A 258 -23.56 -5.18 1.94
C VAL A 258 -24.38 -4.97 0.67
N ILE A 259 -23.74 -4.47 -0.39
CA ILE A 259 -24.33 -4.32 -1.71
C ILE A 259 -23.49 -5.12 -2.70
N CYS A 260 -24.09 -6.10 -3.36
CA CYS A 260 -23.43 -6.94 -4.36
C CYS A 260 -24.18 -6.92 -5.70
N VAL A 261 -23.53 -6.44 -6.76
CA VAL A 261 -24.11 -6.42 -8.11
C VAL A 261 -23.21 -7.23 -9.04
N GLY A 262 -23.77 -8.20 -9.74
CA GLY A 262 -23.02 -8.89 -10.79
C GLY A 262 -23.79 -10.00 -11.49
N SER A 263 -23.31 -10.40 -12.66
CA SER A 263 -23.94 -11.44 -13.50
C SER A 263 -23.52 -12.88 -13.14
N GLY A 264 -22.59 -13.04 -12.20
CA GLY A 264 -22.05 -14.33 -11.75
C GLY A 264 -22.69 -14.88 -10.48
N TYR A 265 -21.94 -15.72 -9.78
CA TYR A 265 -22.34 -16.25 -8.47
C TYR A 265 -22.02 -15.26 -7.36
N ILE A 266 -22.98 -15.01 -6.49
CA ILE A 266 -22.82 -14.12 -5.34
C ILE A 266 -23.02 -14.93 -4.06
N CYS A 267 -22.03 -14.88 -3.17
CA CYS A 267 -22.10 -15.43 -1.83
C CYS A 267 -21.92 -14.31 -0.81
N VAL A 268 -22.92 -14.10 0.04
CA VAL A 268 -22.85 -13.13 1.14
C VAL A 268 -23.06 -13.86 2.46
N ILE A 269 -22.15 -13.61 3.40
CA ILE A 269 -22.24 -14.10 4.77
C ILE A 269 -22.12 -12.89 5.70
N CYS A 270 -23.17 -12.60 6.46
CA CYS A 270 -23.14 -11.57 7.48
C CYS A 270 -23.45 -12.17 8.85
N VAL A 271 -22.56 -11.95 9.82
CA VAL A 271 -22.75 -12.39 11.20
C VAL A 271 -22.59 -11.19 12.10
N GLY A 272 -23.60 -10.89 12.91
CA GLY A 272 -23.45 -9.86 13.94
C GLY A 272 -24.65 -9.63 14.82
N SER A 273 -24.45 -8.92 15.93
CA SER A 273 -25.50 -8.61 16.91
C SER A 273 -26.28 -7.32 16.61
N GLY A 274 -25.86 -6.56 15.59
CA GLY A 274 -26.42 -5.27 15.20
C GLY A 274 -27.40 -5.33 14.02
N TYR A 275 -27.59 -4.22 13.30
CA TYR A 275 -28.45 -4.19 12.12
C TYR A 275 -27.70 -4.68 10.89
N ILE A 276 -28.34 -5.53 10.09
CA ILE A 276 -27.78 -6.08 8.86
C ILE A 276 -28.71 -5.73 7.70
N CYS A 277 -28.14 -5.13 6.66
CA CYS A 277 -28.78 -4.86 5.38
C CYS A 277 -27.95 -5.50 4.27
N VAL A 278 -28.59 -6.34 3.46
CA VAL A 278 -27.94 -6.95 2.30
C VAL A 278 -28.81 -6.68 1.08
N ILE A 279 -28.21 -6.08 0.06
CA ILE A 279 -28.82 -5.83 -1.23
C ILE A 279 -27.99 -6.55 -2.27
N TRP A 280 -28.64 -7.30 -3.16
CA TRP A 280 -27.93 -7.88 -4.30
C TRP A 280 -28.75 -7.85 -5.57
N VAL A 281 -28.02 -7.88 -6.69
CA VAL A 281 -28.58 -8.01 -8.04
C VAL A 281 -27.69 -9.01 -8.79
N GLY A 282 -28.23 -10.19 -9.12
CA GLY A 282 -27.49 -11.22 -9.85
C GLY A 282 -28.31 -12.47 -10.15
N LEU A 283 -27.70 -13.41 -10.88
CA LEU A 283 -28.39 -14.63 -11.37
C LEU A 283 -28.43 -15.76 -10.35
N TYR A 284 -27.40 -15.91 -9.50
CA TYR A 284 -27.28 -17.02 -8.54
C TYR A 284 -26.77 -16.53 -7.18
N LEU A 285 -27.50 -16.86 -6.12
CA LEU A 285 -27.25 -16.36 -4.75
C LEU A 285 -27.09 -17.49 -3.73
N CYS A 286 -26.12 -17.32 -2.83
CA CYS A 286 -26.06 -17.96 -1.52
C CYS A 286 -25.99 -16.87 -0.45
N ASP A 287 -27.02 -16.72 0.38
CA ASP A 287 -27.05 -15.74 1.47
C ASP A 287 -27.22 -16.42 2.83
N LEU A 288 -26.37 -16.06 3.79
CA LEU A 288 -26.44 -16.48 5.18
C LEU A 288 -26.22 -15.29 6.11
N CYS A 289 -27.33 -14.70 6.57
CA CYS A 289 -27.33 -13.64 7.58
C CYS A 289 -27.79 -14.19 8.94
N ARG A 290 -26.99 -13.98 10.00
CA ARG A 290 -27.35 -14.36 11.38
C ARG A 290 -27.16 -13.20 12.37
N GLY A 291 -28.24 -12.86 13.06
CA GLY A 291 -28.31 -11.89 14.16
C GLY A 291 -28.88 -10.53 13.74
N GLY A 292 -29.56 -9.84 14.69
CA GLY A 292 -30.21 -8.54 14.46
C GLY A 292 -31.62 -8.57 13.85
N ALA A 293 -32.27 -7.40 13.81
CA ALA A 293 -33.47 -7.18 13.00
C ALA A 293 -33.03 -6.91 11.54
N GLY A 294 -32.99 -7.95 10.72
CA GLY A 294 -32.56 -7.87 9.33
C GLY A 294 -33.70 -7.51 8.36
N TYR A 295 -33.37 -6.74 7.32
CA TYR A 295 -34.19 -6.57 6.13
C TYR A 295 -33.43 -7.17 4.96
N ILE A 296 -34.07 -8.12 4.26
CA ILE A 296 -33.61 -8.78 3.04
C ILE A 296 -34.50 -8.29 1.91
#